data_AF-A0A432IFY5-F1
#
_entry.id   AF-A0A432IFY5-F1
#
_cell.length_a   1.000
_cell.length_b   1.000
_cell.length_c   1.000
_cell.angle_alpha   90.00
_cell.angle_beta   90.00
_cell.angle_gamma   90.00
#
_symmetry.space_group_name_H-M   'P 1'
#
loop_
_entity.id
_entity.type
_entity.pdbx_description
1 polymer ?
#
loop_
_entity_poly.entity_id
_entity_poly.type
_entity_poly.pdbx_seq_one_letter_code
_entity_poly.pdbx_strand_id
1 'polypeptide(L)'
;MASSGKPREGCEGYRRSSRRYPGRSGRRRAVFLGLVHLIIAGHLLHWIITGNTLSPVEPSESMYTLENGEVNAGFIFFIVAILSTAVLGRWFCGWACHMVALQDLCGWMMRKVGVRPRPFRSRLLGFVPYLLAFYMFLWPALKRWASPWLDQNFASLASWLGPVTPWPGFSNHLMVTDFWATFPSLLVAIPFFLICGFACVYLLGAKGFCSYGCPYGAFFSVADRIAPMRIIANMDACNTCGLCTANCTSNVQISREIRIHSQVVDPGCMKCLDCVDVCPNGVLSYGPGSRDLISASSSRSASTSKSDLSLAGEVVLAVIFSVAWICWRGVAQQIPMLMATGIALAITFLLWKSYQILTQPDVSLHRQPLRRSGTSTTRAKLLMASAILCTLLTTSAGHTRWNQHQADGHFSLAEVNLDRVLLPQQEPVSAEVKASARRAIWHLQQTLSFGRGGLALFEPKETILEQRLGYMSAVSGDLEAARSWWTRALEENPTDDLLVRFGQLIEITGEGAAGPKALADWLDEQRNRLGNRIVLVNLRGDLARRQALAAVGQGNPEAAARHLQALIGWVGDEPQLLLDIAKLLEEAGISAEARSFRERAQLPRQ
;
A
#
# COMPACT_ATOMS: atom_id res chain seq x y z
N MET A 1 -9.75 -49.98 -13.65
CA MET A 1 -9.68 -51.05 -12.63
C MET A 1 -8.34 -50.94 -11.92
N ALA A 2 -8.31 -50.43 -10.68
CA ALA A 2 -7.11 -50.44 -9.84
C ALA A 2 -7.30 -51.53 -8.78
N SER A 3 -6.41 -52.51 -8.77
CA SER A 3 -6.51 -53.71 -7.94
C SER A 3 -6.57 -53.38 -6.45
N SER A 4 -7.59 -53.94 -5.80
CA SER A 4 -7.80 -53.94 -4.36
C SER A 4 -6.82 -54.90 -3.67
N GLY A 5 -5.54 -54.56 -3.68
CA GLY A 5 -4.55 -55.27 -2.87
C GLY A 5 -4.93 -55.18 -1.39
N LYS A 6 -5.00 -56.32 -0.70
CA LYS A 6 -5.13 -56.36 0.76
C LYS A 6 -4.05 -55.47 1.39
N PRO A 7 -4.38 -54.66 2.42
CA PRO A 7 -3.37 -53.89 3.14
C PRO A 7 -2.31 -54.83 3.72
N ARG A 8 -1.05 -54.37 3.81
CA ARG A 8 0.03 -55.11 4.51
C ARG A 8 -0.41 -55.41 5.95
N GLU A 9 0.01 -56.55 6.50
CA GLU A 9 -0.26 -56.91 7.91
C GLU A 9 0.11 -55.73 8.83
N GLY A 10 -0.81 -55.37 9.73
CA GLY A 10 -0.69 -54.18 10.60
C GLY A 10 -1.24 -52.88 10.01
N CYS A 11 -1.69 -52.87 8.74
CA CYS A 11 -2.39 -51.75 8.10
C CYS A 11 -3.91 -52.01 7.91
N GLU A 12 -4.47 -53.03 8.55
CA GLU A 12 -5.88 -53.44 8.39
C GLU A 12 -6.90 -52.37 8.82
N GLY A 13 -6.54 -51.50 9.77
CA GLY A 13 -7.30 -50.29 10.12
C GLY A 13 -7.14 -49.13 9.14
N TYR A 14 -6.14 -49.20 8.24
CA TYR A 14 -5.91 -48.21 7.20
C TYR A 14 -6.82 -48.49 6.00
N ARG A 15 -8.14 -48.36 6.19
CA ARG A 15 -8.96 -47.97 5.05
C ARG A 15 -8.39 -46.64 4.60
N ARG A 16 -7.69 -46.62 3.45
CA ARG A 16 -7.63 -45.42 2.61
C ARG A 16 -9.09 -45.06 2.37
N SER A 17 -9.67 -44.24 3.26
CA SER A 17 -10.86 -43.51 2.90
C SER A 17 -10.34 -42.54 1.83
N SER A 18 -10.48 -42.99 0.58
CA SER A 18 -10.33 -42.22 -0.64
C SER A 18 -11.41 -41.13 -0.73
N ARG A 19 -12.19 -40.90 0.35
CA ARG A 19 -13.14 -39.80 0.48
C ARG A 19 -12.39 -38.51 0.82
N ARG A 20 -11.75 -38.01 -0.25
CA ARG A 20 -11.56 -36.62 -0.67
C ARG A 20 -11.61 -35.61 0.47
N TYR A 21 -10.43 -35.11 0.83
CA TYR A 21 -10.33 -33.70 1.18
C TYR A 21 -11.10 -32.87 0.12
N PRO A 22 -11.95 -31.90 0.52
CA PRO A 22 -12.14 -31.43 1.88
C PRO A 22 -13.04 -32.35 2.73
N GLY A 23 -12.63 -32.54 3.99
CA GLY A 23 -13.43 -33.18 5.04
C GLY A 23 -14.69 -32.38 5.40
N ARG A 24 -15.47 -32.83 6.40
CA ARG A 24 -16.74 -32.21 6.80
C ARG A 24 -16.56 -30.75 7.22
N SER A 25 -15.63 -30.47 8.12
CA SER A 25 -15.22 -29.14 8.56
C SER A 25 -14.68 -28.30 7.41
N GLY A 26 -13.93 -28.89 6.47
CA GLY A 26 -13.48 -28.20 5.26
C GLY A 26 -14.64 -27.70 4.38
N ARG A 27 -15.71 -28.49 4.20
CA ARG A 27 -16.91 -28.07 3.47
C ARG A 27 -17.71 -27.01 4.22
N ARG A 28 -17.90 -27.20 5.54
CA ARG A 28 -18.57 -26.20 6.40
C ARG A 28 -17.83 -24.86 6.34
N ARG A 29 -16.50 -24.90 6.48
CA ARG A 29 -15.64 -23.72 6.38
C ARG A 29 -15.80 -23.01 5.03
N ALA A 30 -15.83 -23.75 3.92
CA ALA A 30 -16.08 -23.14 2.61
C ALA A 30 -17.42 -22.39 2.54
N VAL A 31 -18.48 -22.92 3.17
CA VAL A 31 -19.79 -22.24 3.27
C VAL A 31 -19.68 -20.98 4.14
N PHE A 32 -19.09 -21.06 5.33
CA PHE A 32 -18.92 -19.90 6.21
C PHE A 32 -18.09 -18.79 5.55
N LEU A 33 -16.96 -19.15 4.95
CA LEU A 33 -16.11 -18.19 4.25
C LEU A 33 -16.82 -17.61 3.01
N GLY A 34 -17.60 -18.42 2.28
CA GLY A 34 -18.45 -17.92 1.20
C GLY A 34 -19.49 -16.91 1.68
N LEU A 35 -20.14 -17.18 2.81
CA LEU A 35 -21.10 -16.26 3.42
C LEU A 35 -20.46 -14.93 3.83
N VAL A 36 -19.23 -14.94 4.35
CA VAL A 36 -18.48 -13.70 4.62
C VAL A 36 -18.28 -12.87 3.34
N HIS A 37 -17.95 -13.51 2.22
CA HIS A 37 -17.81 -12.78 0.94
C HIS A 37 -19.14 -12.23 0.43
N LEU A 38 -20.26 -12.93 0.66
CA LEU A 38 -21.60 -12.42 0.36
C LEU A 38 -21.94 -11.20 1.21
N ILE A 39 -21.56 -11.18 2.50
CA ILE A 39 -21.72 -10.01 3.37
C ILE A 39 -20.88 -8.84 2.86
N ILE A 40 -19.63 -9.07 2.48
CA ILE A 40 -18.75 -8.03 1.88
C ILE A 40 -19.40 -7.48 0.59
N ALA A 41 -19.88 -8.35 -0.29
CA ALA A 41 -20.55 -7.93 -1.52
C ALA A 41 -21.84 -7.15 -1.25
N GLY A 42 -22.63 -7.56 -0.26
CA GLY A 42 -23.82 -6.84 0.19
C GLY A 42 -23.50 -5.46 0.75
N HIS A 43 -22.41 -5.33 1.50
CA HIS A 43 -21.94 -4.04 2.02
C HIS A 43 -21.49 -3.10 0.89
N LEU A 44 -20.74 -3.62 -0.09
CA LEU A 44 -20.35 -2.85 -1.28
C LEU A 44 -21.58 -2.40 -2.09
N LEU A 45 -22.55 -3.29 -2.29
CA LEU A 45 -23.78 -2.97 -2.99
C LEU A 45 -24.58 -1.88 -2.25
N HIS A 46 -24.65 -1.94 -0.93
CA HIS A 46 -25.28 -0.91 -0.11
C HIS A 46 -24.63 0.46 -0.32
N TRP A 47 -23.30 0.55 -0.30
CA TRP A 47 -22.57 1.79 -0.58
C TRP A 47 -22.86 2.33 -1.98
N ILE A 48 -22.80 1.48 -3.02
CA ILE A 48 -23.09 1.88 -4.40
C ILE A 48 -24.50 2.46 -4.54
N ILE A 49 -25.47 1.94 -3.77
CA ILE A 49 -26.87 2.40 -3.81
C ILE A 49 -27.08 3.71 -3.02
N THR A 50 -26.44 3.84 -1.85
CA THR A 50 -26.75 4.90 -0.89
C THR A 50 -25.76 6.08 -0.90
N GLY A 51 -24.56 5.89 -1.46
CA GLY A 51 -23.48 6.88 -1.45
C GLY A 51 -22.83 7.10 -0.07
N ASN A 52 -23.29 6.42 0.98
CA ASN A 52 -22.73 6.49 2.33
C ASN A 52 -22.86 5.13 3.02
N THR A 53 -21.81 4.67 3.67
CA THR A 53 -21.83 3.36 4.33
C THR A 53 -20.93 3.32 5.56
N LEU A 54 -20.94 2.21 6.29
CA LEU A 54 -19.97 1.98 7.35
C LEU A 54 -18.55 1.96 6.77
N SER A 55 -17.60 2.60 7.48
CA SER A 55 -16.17 2.52 7.16
C SER A 55 -15.73 1.07 6.97
N PRO A 56 -14.68 0.81 6.17
CA PRO A 56 -14.23 -0.56 5.89
C PRO A 56 -14.08 -1.42 7.14
N VAL A 57 -14.73 -2.59 7.14
CA VAL A 57 -14.72 -3.52 8.28
C VAL A 57 -13.51 -4.44 8.17
N GLU A 58 -12.34 -3.85 8.33
CA GLU A 58 -11.06 -4.56 8.26
C GLU A 58 -10.10 -4.11 9.38
N PRO A 59 -9.26 -5.02 9.89
CA PRO A 59 -8.32 -4.66 10.95
C PRO A 59 -7.28 -3.60 10.54
N SER A 60 -7.04 -3.35 9.25
CA SER A 60 -6.10 -2.32 8.78
C SER A 60 -6.56 -0.92 9.15
N GLU A 61 -7.86 -0.66 9.07
CA GLU A 61 -8.46 0.63 9.41
C GLU A 61 -8.19 1.05 10.86
N SER A 62 -7.98 0.07 11.76
CA SER A 62 -7.61 0.38 13.15
C SER A 62 -6.26 1.09 13.29
N MET A 63 -5.44 1.10 12.24
CA MET A 63 -4.23 1.95 12.16
C MET A 63 -4.58 3.43 12.20
N TYR A 64 -5.59 3.88 11.45
CA TYR A 64 -6.03 5.28 11.45
C TYR A 64 -6.57 5.72 12.81
N THR A 65 -7.16 4.80 13.58
CA THR A 65 -7.56 5.07 14.96
C THR A 65 -6.37 5.38 15.86
N LEU A 66 -5.21 4.75 15.65
CA LEU A 66 -4.00 5.00 16.44
C LEU A 66 -3.10 6.10 15.86
N GLU A 67 -3.19 6.35 14.56
CA GLU A 67 -2.38 7.36 13.86
C GLU A 67 -3.07 8.73 13.89
N ASN A 68 -4.37 8.78 13.58
CA ASN A 68 -5.16 10.01 13.41
C ASN A 68 -6.24 10.20 14.47
N GLY A 69 -6.53 9.20 15.32
CA GLY A 69 -7.60 9.29 16.31
C GLY A 69 -9.00 9.01 15.74
N GLU A 70 -9.08 8.48 14.52
CA GLU A 70 -10.33 8.21 13.84
C GLU A 70 -10.96 6.90 14.33
N VAL A 71 -12.02 6.96 15.13
CA VAL A 71 -12.75 5.76 15.58
C VAL A 71 -13.63 5.27 14.43
N ASN A 72 -13.25 4.13 13.85
CA ASN A 72 -13.92 3.51 12.71
C ASN A 72 -14.42 2.08 13.01
N ALA A 73 -15.19 1.51 12.10
CA ALA A 73 -15.78 0.18 12.24
C ALA A 73 -14.72 -0.92 12.27
N GLY A 74 -13.60 -0.74 11.56
CA GLY A 74 -12.47 -1.66 11.56
C GLY A 74 -11.81 -1.81 12.92
N PHE A 75 -11.68 -0.71 13.68
CA PHE A 75 -11.19 -0.74 15.06
C PHE A 75 -12.09 -1.54 16.00
N ILE A 76 -13.40 -1.27 15.96
CA ILE A 76 -14.39 -2.01 16.76
C ILE A 76 -14.34 -3.50 16.41
N PHE A 77 -14.34 -3.81 15.11
CA PHE A 77 -14.23 -5.17 14.61
C PHE A 77 -12.96 -5.87 15.08
N PHE A 78 -11.82 -5.16 15.06
CA PHE A 78 -10.55 -5.75 15.47
C PHE A 78 -10.52 -6.09 16.96
N ILE A 79 -11.04 -5.22 17.84
CA ILE A 79 -11.21 -5.52 19.27
C ILE A 79 -12.10 -6.74 19.47
N VAL A 80 -13.27 -6.78 18.83
CA VAL A 80 -14.20 -7.90 18.93
C VAL A 80 -13.53 -9.19 18.46
N ALA A 81 -12.76 -9.17 17.37
CA ALA A 81 -12.03 -10.32 16.86
C ALA A 81 -10.93 -10.80 17.83
N ILE A 82 -10.21 -9.88 18.49
CA ILE A 82 -9.20 -10.21 19.50
C ILE A 82 -9.85 -10.83 20.74
N LEU A 83 -10.91 -10.21 21.28
CA LEU A 83 -11.63 -10.72 22.45
C LEU A 83 -12.25 -12.09 22.16
N SER A 84 -12.86 -12.25 20.98
CA SER A 84 -13.38 -13.53 20.52
C SER A 84 -12.27 -14.58 20.40
N THR A 85 -11.08 -14.18 19.93
CA THR A 85 -9.90 -15.06 19.86
C THR A 85 -9.39 -15.46 21.25
N ALA A 86 -9.44 -14.56 22.22
CA ALA A 86 -9.06 -14.84 23.60
C ALA A 86 -9.97 -15.87 24.29
N VAL A 87 -11.19 -16.10 23.78
CA VAL A 87 -12.13 -17.10 24.32
C VAL A 87 -12.12 -18.39 23.49
N LEU A 88 -12.29 -18.27 22.18
CA LEU A 88 -12.49 -19.41 21.27
C LEU A 88 -11.17 -19.91 20.63
N GLY A 89 -10.04 -19.28 20.97
CA GLY A 89 -8.78 -19.47 20.26
C GLY A 89 -8.82 -18.80 18.89
N ARG A 90 -7.83 -19.06 18.03
CA ARG A 90 -7.67 -18.41 16.72
C ARG A 90 -8.68 -18.86 15.64
N TRP A 91 -9.95 -19.06 16.03
CA TRP A 91 -11.07 -19.49 15.20
C TRP A 91 -11.41 -18.48 14.10
N PHE A 92 -11.27 -17.17 14.36
CA PHE A 92 -11.55 -16.12 13.39
C PHE A 92 -10.74 -16.33 12.10
N CYS A 93 -9.43 -16.57 12.24
CA CYS A 93 -8.57 -16.91 11.10
C CYS A 93 -9.03 -18.19 10.40
N GLY A 94 -9.52 -19.17 11.16
CA GLY A 94 -9.98 -20.44 10.62
C GLY A 94 -11.34 -20.40 9.92
N TRP A 95 -12.26 -19.51 10.28
CA TRP A 95 -13.67 -19.62 9.89
C TRP A 95 -14.30 -18.35 9.30
N ALA A 96 -13.71 -17.17 9.53
CA ALA A 96 -14.28 -15.88 9.12
C ALA A 96 -13.32 -15.01 8.29
N CYS A 97 -12.00 -15.23 8.38
CA CYS A 97 -11.02 -14.41 7.69
C CYS A 97 -11.05 -14.60 6.17
N HIS A 98 -11.37 -13.53 5.42
CA HIS A 98 -11.42 -13.54 3.95
C HIS A 98 -10.05 -13.86 3.32
N MET A 99 -8.94 -13.43 3.93
CA MET A 99 -7.59 -13.80 3.46
C MET A 99 -7.32 -15.29 3.57
N VAL A 100 -7.82 -15.97 4.61
CA VAL A 100 -7.69 -17.44 4.70
C VAL A 100 -8.58 -18.14 3.69
N ALA A 101 -9.74 -17.57 3.35
CA ALA A 101 -10.56 -18.08 2.25
C ALA A 101 -9.80 -18.08 0.92
N LEU A 102 -9.11 -16.99 0.60
CA LEU A 102 -8.24 -16.90 -0.57
C LEU A 102 -7.15 -17.98 -0.53
N GLN A 103 -6.45 -18.13 0.60
CA GLN A 103 -5.37 -19.11 0.70
C GLN A 103 -5.85 -20.57 0.63
N ASP A 104 -6.99 -20.88 1.25
CA ASP A 104 -7.62 -22.19 1.16
C ASP A 104 -8.11 -22.49 -0.27
N LEU A 105 -8.64 -21.48 -0.98
CA LEU A 105 -9.01 -21.58 -2.40
C LEU A 105 -7.78 -21.87 -3.27
N CYS A 106 -6.71 -21.08 -3.13
CA CYS A 106 -5.43 -21.31 -3.82
C CYS A 106 -4.90 -22.72 -3.53
N GLY A 107 -4.89 -23.13 -2.26
CA GLY A 107 -4.41 -24.44 -1.84
C GLY A 107 -5.27 -25.58 -2.40
N TRP A 108 -6.59 -25.40 -2.51
CA TRP A 108 -7.49 -26.35 -3.16
C TRP A 108 -7.25 -26.45 -4.67
N MET A 109 -7.09 -25.31 -5.36
CA MET A 109 -6.75 -25.27 -6.80
C MET A 109 -5.43 -25.97 -7.09
N MET A 110 -4.39 -25.69 -6.31
CA MET A 110 -3.08 -26.33 -6.45
C MET A 110 -3.14 -27.85 -6.29
N ARG A 111 -3.97 -28.35 -5.36
CA ARG A 111 -4.12 -29.79 -5.14
C ARG A 111 -4.88 -30.49 -6.26
N LYS A 112 -5.78 -29.78 -6.95
CA LYS A 112 -6.43 -30.30 -8.17
C LYS A 112 -5.42 -30.52 -9.29
N VAL A 113 -4.43 -29.63 -9.44
CA VAL A 113 -3.35 -29.79 -10.42
C VAL A 113 -2.18 -30.66 -9.92
N GLY A 114 -2.35 -31.37 -8.80
CA GLY A 114 -1.38 -32.32 -8.26
C GLY A 114 -0.27 -31.71 -7.40
N VAL A 115 -0.26 -30.39 -7.20
CA VAL A 115 0.72 -29.69 -6.34
C VAL A 115 0.28 -29.78 -4.88
N ARG A 116 1.17 -30.24 -4.01
CA ARG A 116 0.97 -30.26 -2.56
C ARG A 116 2.02 -29.36 -1.89
N PRO A 117 1.68 -28.08 -1.64
CA PRO A 117 2.56 -27.17 -0.93
C PRO A 117 3.02 -27.73 0.40
N ARG A 118 4.33 -27.63 0.69
CA ARG A 118 4.91 -28.06 1.96
C ARG A 118 5.15 -26.82 2.83
N PRO A 119 4.95 -26.92 4.16
CA PRO A 119 5.25 -25.82 5.05
C PRO A 119 6.73 -25.48 4.97
N PHE A 120 7.04 -24.21 4.76
CA PHE A 120 8.37 -23.67 5.06
C PHE A 120 8.46 -23.39 6.56
N ARG A 121 9.54 -23.78 7.23
CA ARG A 121 9.70 -23.68 8.69
C ARG A 121 10.94 -22.87 9.05
N SER A 122 10.73 -21.64 9.50
CA SER A 122 11.78 -20.74 10.00
C SER A 122 11.33 -20.13 11.32
N ARG A 123 12.21 -20.12 12.33
CA ARG A 123 11.91 -19.48 13.62
C ARG A 123 11.98 -17.97 13.49
N LEU A 124 13.03 -17.45 12.87
CA LEU A 124 13.27 -16.01 12.79
C LEU A 124 12.22 -15.29 11.93
N LEU A 125 11.81 -15.89 10.80
CA LEU A 125 10.70 -15.35 10.00
C LEU A 125 9.36 -15.46 10.73
N GLY A 126 9.22 -16.37 11.69
CA GLY A 126 8.05 -16.44 12.58
C GLY A 126 7.86 -15.20 13.46
N PHE A 127 8.88 -14.34 13.60
CA PHE A 127 8.78 -13.06 14.29
C PHE A 127 8.31 -11.91 13.40
N VAL A 128 8.33 -12.08 12.07
CA VAL A 128 7.93 -11.04 11.10
C VAL A 128 6.51 -10.50 11.38
N PRO A 129 5.48 -11.32 11.66
CA PRO A 129 4.16 -10.80 12.04
C PRO A 129 4.17 -9.81 13.20
N TYR A 130 5.02 -10.05 14.21
CA TYR A 130 5.14 -9.19 15.38
C TYR A 130 5.87 -7.88 15.04
N LEU A 131 6.91 -7.94 14.19
CA LEU A 131 7.60 -6.76 13.70
C LEU A 131 6.68 -5.88 12.84
N LEU A 132 5.86 -6.50 11.97
CA LEU A 132 4.89 -5.78 11.16
C LEU A 132 3.75 -5.19 12.01
N ALA A 133 3.28 -5.91 13.02
CA ALA A 133 2.32 -5.38 13.99
C ALA A 133 2.88 -4.18 14.75
N PHE A 134 4.13 -4.27 15.21
CA PHE A 134 4.84 -3.16 15.83
C PHE A 134 4.95 -1.97 14.89
N TYR A 135 5.42 -2.19 13.65
CA TYR A 135 5.56 -1.17 12.63
C TYR A 135 4.23 -0.51 12.25
N MET A 136 3.14 -1.25 12.19
CA MET A 136 1.84 -0.71 11.77
C MET A 136 1.10 0.01 12.91
N PHE A 137 1.12 -0.52 14.12
CA PHE A 137 0.28 -0.02 15.21
C PHE A 137 1.02 0.76 16.29
N LEU A 138 2.27 0.37 16.60
CA LEU A 138 3.00 0.96 17.72
C LEU A 138 4.02 2.01 17.27
N TRP A 139 4.58 1.86 16.07
CA TRP A 139 5.59 2.77 15.53
C TRP A 139 5.10 4.22 15.36
N PRO A 140 3.89 4.52 14.81
CA PRO A 140 3.43 5.90 14.71
C PRO A 140 3.33 6.59 16.08
N ALA A 141 2.79 5.89 17.08
CA ALA A 141 2.69 6.39 18.44
C ALA A 141 4.07 6.58 19.09
N LEU A 142 4.98 5.63 18.91
CA LEU A 142 6.35 5.71 19.41
C LEU A 142 7.12 6.87 18.76
N LYS A 143 7.00 7.04 17.44
CA LYS A 143 7.61 8.14 16.69
C LYS A 143 7.12 9.49 17.24
N ARG A 144 5.81 9.61 17.48
CA ARG A 144 5.21 10.83 18.03
C ARG A 144 5.66 11.12 19.46
N TRP A 145 5.77 10.10 20.29
CA TRP A 145 6.26 10.27 21.67
C TRP A 145 7.74 10.62 21.73
N ALA A 146 8.56 10.02 20.85
CA ALA A 146 10.01 10.22 20.85
C ALA A 146 10.45 11.51 20.12
N SER A 147 9.65 12.06 19.20
CA SER A 147 10.07 13.20 18.37
C SER A 147 10.49 14.44 19.15
N PRO A 148 9.80 14.90 20.22
CA PRO A 148 10.23 16.11 20.93
C PRO A 148 11.59 15.92 21.62
N TRP A 149 11.87 14.71 22.11
CA TRP A 149 13.16 14.37 22.71
C TRP A 149 14.27 14.24 21.67
N LEU A 150 13.95 13.66 20.50
CA LEU A 150 14.87 13.52 19.36
C LEU A 150 15.23 14.89 18.76
N ASP A 151 14.27 15.79 18.60
CA ASP A 151 14.52 17.14 18.08
C ASP A 151 15.50 17.92 18.99
N GLN A 152 15.41 17.71 20.30
CA GLN A 152 16.27 18.39 21.28
C GLN A 152 17.69 17.79 21.37
N ASN A 153 17.84 16.48 21.23
CA ASN A 153 19.11 15.79 21.48
C ASN A 153 19.84 15.33 20.20
N PHE A 154 19.11 15.08 19.11
CA PHE A 154 19.60 14.45 17.88
C PHE A 154 18.89 14.99 16.63
N ALA A 155 19.04 16.28 16.34
CA ALA A 155 18.34 16.96 15.23
C ALA A 155 18.50 16.28 13.86
N SER A 156 19.66 15.68 13.57
CA SER A 156 19.90 14.92 12.33
C SER A 156 19.14 13.60 12.24
N LEU A 157 18.89 12.95 13.37
CA LEU A 157 18.09 11.74 13.44
C LEU A 157 16.59 12.07 13.40
N ALA A 158 16.20 13.18 14.01
CA ALA A 158 14.83 13.67 13.98
C ALA A 158 14.38 14.07 12.57
N SER A 159 15.25 14.78 11.83
CA SER A 159 14.99 15.11 10.42
C SER A 159 14.91 13.87 9.52
N TRP A 160 15.72 12.83 9.80
CA TRP A 160 15.65 11.55 9.09
C TRP A 160 14.34 10.79 9.33
N LEU A 161 13.79 10.86 10.54
CA LEU A 161 12.49 10.26 10.86
C LEU A 161 11.33 10.98 10.17
N GLY A 162 11.53 12.23 9.74
CA GLY A 162 10.54 13.04 9.04
C GLY A 162 9.47 13.63 9.97
N PRO A 163 8.68 14.59 9.48
CA PRO A 163 7.73 15.34 10.30
C PRO A 163 6.71 14.42 11.00
N VAL A 164 6.30 14.83 12.20
CA VAL A 164 5.31 14.14 13.01
C VAL A 164 4.09 15.04 13.13
N THR A 165 2.93 14.52 12.77
CA THR A 165 1.66 15.21 12.99
C THR A 165 1.27 15.13 14.47
N PRO A 166 0.90 16.26 15.10
CA PRO A 166 0.33 16.26 16.44
C PRO A 166 -0.93 15.39 16.50
N TRP A 167 -1.25 14.86 17.67
CA TRP A 167 -2.48 14.07 17.85
C TRP A 167 -3.72 14.98 17.88
N PRO A 168 -4.68 14.83 16.95
CA PRO A 168 -5.83 15.74 16.86
C PRO A 168 -6.96 15.41 17.87
N GLY A 169 -6.87 14.31 18.62
CA GLY A 169 -7.95 13.81 19.49
C GLY A 169 -8.78 12.70 18.83
N PHE A 170 -9.82 12.21 19.51
CA PHE A 170 -10.70 11.19 18.93
C PHE A 170 -11.84 11.82 18.13
N SER A 171 -12.02 11.37 16.89
CA SER A 171 -13.12 11.75 16.01
C SER A 171 -13.92 10.51 15.58
N ASN A 172 -15.21 10.69 15.27
CA ASN A 172 -16.06 9.61 14.78
C ASN A 172 -15.97 9.51 13.26
N HIS A 173 -15.49 8.36 12.76
CA HIS A 173 -15.37 8.04 11.33
C HIS A 173 -16.08 6.73 11.00
N LEU A 174 -17.15 6.40 11.72
CA LEU A 174 -17.92 5.17 11.49
C LEU A 174 -18.64 5.14 10.14
N MET A 175 -19.04 6.29 9.61
CA MET A 175 -19.72 6.42 8.32
C MET A 175 -18.83 7.19 7.34
N VAL A 176 -18.73 6.69 6.10
CA VAL A 176 -17.89 7.27 5.04
C VAL A 176 -18.66 7.36 3.72
N THR A 177 -18.43 8.45 2.99
CA THR A 177 -18.97 8.66 1.63
C THR A 177 -18.06 8.05 0.57
N ASP A 178 -16.74 8.19 0.75
CA ASP A 178 -15.73 7.61 -0.14
C ASP A 178 -15.16 6.31 0.43
N PHE A 179 -15.93 5.23 0.31
CA PHE A 179 -15.52 3.91 0.78
C PHE A 179 -14.28 3.38 0.05
N TRP A 180 -14.04 3.81 -1.19
CA TRP A 180 -12.97 3.24 -2.03
C TRP A 180 -11.61 3.90 -1.80
N ALA A 181 -11.55 5.01 -1.08
CA ALA A 181 -10.33 5.78 -0.82
C ALA A 181 -9.18 4.98 -0.20
N THR A 182 -9.48 4.02 0.69
CA THR A 182 -8.44 3.23 1.39
C THR A 182 -8.03 1.97 0.63
N PHE A 183 -8.72 1.62 -0.46
CA PHE A 183 -8.41 0.41 -1.23
C PHE A 183 -7.39 0.68 -2.36
N PRO A 184 -6.45 -0.26 -2.58
CA PRO A 184 -5.53 -0.15 -3.69
C PRO A 184 -6.28 -0.29 -5.03
N SER A 185 -5.80 0.41 -6.05
CA SER A 185 -6.32 0.26 -7.42
C SER A 185 -6.23 -1.17 -7.95
N LEU A 186 -7.02 -1.51 -8.97
CA LEU A 186 -7.02 -2.83 -9.61
C LEU A 186 -5.63 -3.30 -10.08
N LEU A 187 -4.80 -2.38 -10.57
CA LEU A 187 -3.41 -2.67 -10.99
C LEU A 187 -2.54 -3.21 -9.86
N VAL A 188 -2.84 -2.85 -8.60
CA VAL A 188 -2.12 -3.30 -7.40
C VAL A 188 -2.85 -4.47 -6.73
N ALA A 189 -4.19 -4.45 -6.73
CA ALA A 189 -5.02 -5.48 -6.11
C ALA A 189 -4.81 -6.86 -6.76
N ILE A 190 -4.72 -6.94 -8.09
CA ILE A 190 -4.51 -8.23 -8.80
C ILE A 190 -3.17 -8.86 -8.40
N PRO A 191 -2.01 -8.18 -8.54
CA PRO A 191 -0.73 -8.68 -8.02
C PRO A 191 -0.78 -9.04 -6.54
N PHE A 192 -1.44 -8.24 -5.71
CA PHE A 192 -1.59 -8.53 -4.27
C PHE A 192 -2.23 -9.90 -4.04
N PHE A 193 -3.35 -10.21 -4.69
CA PHE A 193 -4.01 -11.51 -4.58
C PHE A 193 -3.14 -12.66 -5.11
N LEU A 194 -2.41 -12.44 -6.21
CA LEU A 194 -1.49 -13.42 -6.76
C LEU A 194 -0.31 -13.70 -5.83
N ILE A 195 0.24 -12.67 -5.19
CA ILE A 195 1.42 -12.79 -4.32
C ILE A 195 1.04 -13.35 -2.95
N CYS A 196 0.11 -12.71 -2.24
CA CYS A 196 -0.28 -13.10 -0.88
C CYS A 196 -1.13 -14.39 -0.85
N GLY A 197 -1.86 -14.65 -1.94
CA GLY A 197 -2.57 -15.90 -2.18
C GLY A 197 -1.68 -16.96 -2.82
N PHE A 198 -1.59 -16.94 -4.15
CA PHE A 198 -0.96 -18.04 -4.92
C PHE A 198 0.54 -18.22 -4.65
N ALA A 199 1.37 -17.18 -4.73
CA ALA A 199 2.81 -17.33 -4.57
C ALA A 199 3.17 -17.76 -3.13
N CYS A 200 2.58 -17.10 -2.13
CA CYS A 200 2.78 -17.46 -0.73
C CYS A 200 2.29 -18.88 -0.42
N VAL A 201 1.14 -19.30 -0.97
CA VAL A 201 0.63 -20.67 -0.76
C VAL A 201 1.52 -21.70 -1.45
N TYR A 202 1.98 -21.42 -2.66
CA TYR A 202 2.88 -22.30 -3.41
C TYR A 202 4.21 -22.49 -2.67
N LEU A 203 4.88 -21.40 -2.31
CA LEU A 203 6.24 -21.44 -1.76
C LEU A 203 6.27 -21.79 -0.26
N LEU A 204 5.38 -21.21 0.56
CA LEU A 204 5.45 -21.32 2.03
C LEU A 204 4.45 -22.33 2.64
N GLY A 205 3.49 -22.84 1.85
CA GLY A 205 2.47 -23.79 2.30
C GLY A 205 1.06 -23.19 2.41
N ALA A 206 0.06 -24.03 2.68
CA ALA A 206 -1.37 -23.71 2.55
C ALA A 206 -1.84 -22.41 3.24
N LYS A 207 -1.20 -21.98 4.33
CA LYS A 207 -1.49 -20.73 5.05
C LYS A 207 -0.24 -19.88 5.29
N GLY A 208 0.72 -19.95 4.35
CA GLY A 208 2.05 -19.38 4.49
C GLY A 208 2.08 -17.89 4.81
N PHE A 209 1.31 -17.07 4.08
CA PHE A 209 1.20 -15.63 4.38
C PHE A 209 0.62 -15.36 5.77
N CYS A 210 -0.41 -16.10 6.18
CA CYS A 210 -1.00 -15.94 7.51
C CYS A 210 -0.07 -16.40 8.66
N SER A 211 0.91 -17.26 8.36
CA SER A 211 1.96 -17.69 9.30
C SER A 211 3.11 -16.69 9.41
N TYR A 212 3.52 -16.06 8.31
CA TYR A 212 4.76 -15.27 8.24
C TYR A 212 4.58 -13.79 7.92
N GLY A 213 3.49 -13.38 7.27
CA GLY A 213 3.33 -12.03 6.73
C GLY A 213 2.11 -11.24 7.24
N CYS A 214 1.19 -11.88 7.97
CA CYS A 214 -0.02 -11.21 8.48
C CYS A 214 0.24 -10.54 9.84
N PRO A 215 0.21 -9.19 9.95
CA PRO A 215 0.47 -8.48 11.22
C PRO A 215 -0.61 -8.78 12.27
N TYR A 216 -1.86 -8.94 11.86
CA TYR A 216 -2.97 -9.33 12.76
C TYR A 216 -2.74 -10.71 13.40
N GLY A 217 -1.97 -11.56 12.72
CA GLY A 217 -1.56 -12.86 13.24
C GLY A 217 -0.77 -12.77 14.54
N ALA A 218 -0.07 -11.66 14.82
CA ALA A 218 0.63 -11.44 16.07
C ALA A 218 -0.34 -11.19 17.24
N PHE A 219 -1.35 -10.36 17.07
CA PHE A 219 -2.37 -10.13 18.09
C PHE A 219 -3.17 -11.41 18.37
N PHE A 220 -3.60 -12.09 17.32
CA PHE A 220 -4.36 -13.33 17.45
C PHE A 220 -3.52 -14.47 18.03
N SER A 221 -2.21 -14.54 17.76
CA SER A 221 -1.35 -15.56 18.37
C SER A 221 -1.10 -15.30 19.85
N VAL A 222 -1.02 -14.05 20.29
CA VAL A 222 -0.94 -13.67 21.70
C VAL A 222 -2.25 -13.98 22.41
N ALA A 223 -3.38 -13.59 21.83
CA ALA A 223 -4.71 -13.88 22.38
C ALA A 223 -5.00 -15.40 22.47
N ASP A 224 -4.58 -16.20 21.47
CA ASP A 224 -4.75 -17.66 21.50
C ASP A 224 -3.99 -18.34 22.66
N ARG A 225 -2.90 -17.74 23.18
CA ARG A 225 -2.13 -18.33 24.29
C ARG A 225 -2.95 -18.44 25.57
N ILE A 226 -3.85 -17.50 25.82
CA ILE A 226 -4.73 -17.50 27.00
C ILE A 226 -6.08 -18.16 26.73
N ALA A 227 -6.35 -18.59 25.49
CA ALA A 227 -7.63 -19.13 25.13
C ALA A 227 -7.92 -20.47 25.83
N PRO A 228 -9.10 -20.60 26.48
CA PRO A 228 -9.53 -21.84 27.12
C PRO A 228 -9.89 -22.91 26.07
N MET A 229 -10.43 -22.51 24.92
CA MET A 229 -10.86 -23.47 23.89
C MET A 229 -9.70 -23.92 23.01
N ARG A 230 -9.43 -25.23 23.00
CA ARG A 230 -8.29 -25.85 22.32
C ARG A 230 -8.72 -27.13 21.58
N ILE A 231 -7.79 -27.65 20.78
CA ILE A 231 -7.94 -29.00 20.22
C ILE A 231 -7.29 -29.95 21.23
N ILE A 232 -8.12 -30.75 21.90
CA ILE A 232 -7.70 -31.72 22.91
C ILE A 232 -7.62 -33.12 22.29
N ALA A 233 -6.77 -33.97 22.87
CA ALA A 233 -6.54 -35.32 22.39
C ALA A 233 -6.71 -36.34 23.52
N ASN A 234 -7.52 -37.37 23.29
CA ASN A 234 -7.51 -38.55 24.15
C ASN A 234 -6.37 -39.49 23.71
N MET A 235 -5.24 -39.43 24.42
CA MET A 235 -4.04 -40.18 24.06
C MET A 235 -4.20 -41.69 24.20
N ASP A 236 -5.16 -42.18 24.98
CA ASP A 236 -5.42 -43.62 25.16
C ASP A 236 -5.94 -44.26 23.87
N ALA A 237 -6.64 -43.50 23.03
CA ALA A 237 -7.16 -43.94 21.73
C ALA A 237 -6.19 -43.70 20.55
N CYS A 238 -5.00 -43.14 20.80
CA CYS A 238 -4.07 -42.68 19.77
C CYS A 238 -3.09 -43.77 19.33
N ASN A 239 -3.11 -44.12 18.04
CA ASN A 239 -2.16 -45.08 17.45
C ASN A 239 -0.96 -44.42 16.73
N THR A 240 -0.72 -43.12 16.96
CA THR A 240 0.44 -42.38 16.40
C THR A 240 0.56 -42.44 14.86
N CYS A 241 -0.56 -42.54 14.13
CA CYS A 241 -0.54 -42.63 12.66
C CYS A 241 -0.07 -41.36 11.91
N GLY A 242 -0.03 -40.19 12.57
CA GLY A 242 0.49 -38.94 12.00
C GLY A 242 -0.40 -38.25 10.95
N LEU A 243 -1.59 -38.78 10.64
CA LEU A 243 -2.52 -38.22 9.64
C LEU A 243 -2.94 -36.78 9.95
N CYS A 244 -3.09 -36.44 11.24
CA CYS A 244 -3.43 -35.10 11.69
C CYS A 244 -2.40 -34.05 11.25
N THR A 245 -1.10 -34.33 11.41
CA THR A 245 -0.01 -33.44 10.95
C THR A 245 0.06 -33.38 9.43
N ALA A 246 -0.10 -34.52 8.75
CA ALA A 246 -0.01 -34.59 7.29
C ALA A 246 -1.09 -33.77 6.58
N ASN A 247 -2.27 -33.61 7.20
CA ASN A 247 -3.40 -32.85 6.65
C ASN A 247 -3.59 -31.47 7.29
N CYS A 248 -2.72 -31.05 8.21
CA CYS A 248 -2.81 -29.76 8.86
C CYS A 248 -2.52 -28.61 7.87
N THR A 249 -3.54 -27.82 7.56
CA THR A 249 -3.40 -26.63 6.69
C THR A 249 -2.78 -25.43 7.41
N SER A 250 -2.81 -25.42 8.75
CA SER A 250 -2.16 -24.39 9.58
C SER A 250 -0.67 -24.61 9.79
N ASN A 251 -0.05 -25.59 9.11
CA ASN A 251 1.39 -25.90 9.20
C ASN A 251 1.90 -26.33 10.60
N VAL A 252 0.99 -26.69 11.53
CA VAL A 252 1.31 -27.16 12.89
C VAL A 252 1.60 -28.67 12.92
N GLN A 253 2.56 -29.08 13.75
CA GLN A 253 2.90 -30.49 14.00
C GLN A 253 1.99 -31.13 15.04
N ILE A 254 0.73 -31.35 14.68
CA ILE A 254 -0.33 -31.78 15.61
C ILE A 254 0.04 -33.06 16.36
N SER A 255 0.59 -34.07 15.68
CA SER A 255 1.03 -35.33 16.28
C SER A 255 2.13 -35.15 17.34
N ARG A 256 2.99 -34.14 17.19
CA ARG A 256 4.00 -33.79 18.18
C ARG A 256 3.37 -33.08 19.37
N GLU A 257 2.52 -32.09 19.11
CA GLU A 257 1.83 -31.30 20.13
C GLU A 257 0.99 -32.18 21.06
N ILE A 258 0.13 -33.04 20.50
CA ILE A 258 -0.74 -33.91 21.30
C ILE A 258 0.04 -34.96 22.09
N ARG A 259 1.20 -35.42 21.59
CA ARG A 259 2.05 -36.38 22.32
C ARG A 259 2.69 -35.76 23.55
N ILE A 260 3.06 -34.47 23.47
CA ILE A 260 3.76 -33.77 24.56
C ILE A 260 2.76 -33.17 25.55
N HIS A 261 1.65 -32.61 25.05
CA HIS A 261 0.74 -31.78 25.84
C HIS A 261 -0.68 -32.34 25.97
N SER A 262 -1.01 -33.47 25.32
CA SER A 262 -2.39 -33.98 25.18
C SER A 262 -3.39 -32.97 24.59
N GLN A 263 -2.90 -31.87 24.03
CA GLN A 263 -3.66 -30.82 23.39
C GLN A 263 -2.75 -30.03 22.44
N VAL A 264 -3.33 -29.27 21.51
CA VAL A 264 -2.58 -28.40 20.60
C VAL A 264 -2.37 -27.04 21.27
N VAL A 265 -1.13 -26.75 21.67
CA VAL A 265 -0.75 -25.50 22.34
C VAL A 265 -0.04 -24.51 21.42
N ASP A 266 0.41 -24.95 20.24
CA ASP A 266 1.04 -24.07 19.25
C ASP A 266 0.09 -22.93 18.78
N PRO A 267 0.45 -21.65 18.99
CA PRO A 267 -0.38 -20.50 18.62
C PRO A 267 -0.48 -20.26 17.11
N GLY A 268 0.26 -21.03 16.30
CA GLY A 268 0.06 -21.13 14.85
C GLY A 268 -1.22 -21.90 14.47
N CYS A 269 -1.85 -22.61 15.41
CA CYS A 269 -3.07 -23.36 15.16
C CYS A 269 -4.29 -22.44 15.00
N MET A 270 -4.81 -22.30 13.77
CA MET A 270 -5.99 -21.46 13.48
C MET A 270 -7.34 -22.14 13.77
N LYS A 271 -7.33 -23.19 14.62
CA LYS A 271 -8.52 -23.98 15.02
C LYS A 271 -9.48 -24.32 13.86
N CYS A 272 -8.91 -24.69 12.72
CA CYS A 272 -9.67 -24.94 11.48
C CYS A 272 -10.32 -26.34 11.43
N LEU A 273 -10.00 -27.20 12.41
CA LEU A 273 -10.55 -28.54 12.64
C LEU A 273 -10.29 -29.59 11.53
N ASP A 274 -9.43 -29.28 10.54
CA ASP A 274 -9.03 -30.25 9.50
C ASP A 274 -8.43 -31.54 10.08
N CYS A 275 -7.76 -31.44 11.23
CA CYS A 275 -7.17 -32.57 11.94
C CYS A 275 -8.18 -33.46 12.67
N VAL A 276 -9.27 -32.86 13.19
CA VAL A 276 -10.36 -33.57 13.84
C VAL A 276 -11.08 -34.42 12.80
N ASP A 277 -11.37 -33.84 11.64
CA ASP A 277 -12.04 -34.52 10.52
C ASP A 277 -11.30 -35.74 9.97
N VAL A 278 -9.97 -35.68 9.91
CA VAL A 278 -9.16 -36.74 9.30
C VAL A 278 -8.81 -37.86 10.27
N CYS A 279 -9.01 -37.65 11.58
CA CYS A 279 -8.61 -38.62 12.59
C CYS A 279 -9.48 -39.89 12.48
N PRO A 280 -8.91 -41.06 12.12
CA PRO A 280 -9.70 -42.28 11.95
C PRO A 280 -10.26 -42.81 13.27
N ASN A 281 -9.56 -42.55 14.37
CA ASN A 281 -9.90 -43.06 15.70
C ASN A 281 -10.73 -42.07 16.54
N GLY A 282 -11.06 -40.89 16.02
CA GLY A 282 -11.81 -39.87 16.78
C GLY A 282 -11.07 -39.32 18.00
N VAL A 283 -9.73 -39.39 18.02
CA VAL A 283 -8.87 -38.97 19.16
C VAL A 283 -8.97 -37.47 19.46
N LEU A 284 -9.18 -36.66 18.42
CA LEU A 284 -9.10 -35.21 18.50
C LEU A 284 -10.50 -34.61 18.61
N SER A 285 -10.68 -33.65 19.51
CA SER A 285 -11.91 -32.86 19.63
C SER A 285 -11.60 -31.39 19.94
N TYR A 286 -12.56 -30.50 19.69
CA TYR A 286 -12.46 -29.09 20.07
C TYR A 286 -13.25 -28.87 21.36
N GLY A 287 -12.60 -28.33 22.39
CA GLY A 287 -13.18 -28.20 23.72
C GLY A 287 -12.29 -27.44 24.69
N PRO A 288 -12.71 -27.27 25.95
CA PRO A 288 -11.90 -26.64 26.98
C PRO A 288 -10.63 -27.46 27.23
N GLY A 289 -9.47 -26.82 27.07
CA GLY A 289 -8.16 -27.42 27.36
C GLY A 289 -7.81 -27.38 28.85
N SER A 290 -6.95 -28.30 29.29
CA SER A 290 -6.43 -28.27 30.67
C SER A 290 -5.51 -27.07 30.86
N ARG A 291 -5.81 -26.27 31.90
CA ARG A 291 -5.17 -24.98 32.21
C ARG A 291 -3.84 -25.14 32.94
N ASP A 292 -2.84 -25.76 32.33
CA ASP A 292 -1.47 -25.64 32.82
C ASP A 292 -0.81 -24.37 32.24
N LEU A 293 -1.30 -23.22 32.71
CA LEU A 293 -0.85 -21.88 32.28
C LEU A 293 0.60 -21.57 32.71
N ILE A 294 1.22 -22.39 33.58
CA ILE A 294 2.53 -22.15 34.19
C ILE A 294 3.57 -23.23 33.84
N SER A 295 3.16 -24.48 33.61
CA SER A 295 4.10 -25.59 33.27
C SER A 295 4.72 -25.46 31.87
N ALA A 296 4.11 -24.70 30.96
CA ALA A 296 4.66 -24.40 29.64
C ALA A 296 5.98 -23.58 29.65
N SER A 297 6.36 -23.00 30.79
CA SER A 297 7.67 -22.35 30.96
C SER A 297 8.78 -23.36 31.29
N SER A 298 8.45 -24.44 32.01
CA SER A 298 9.40 -25.44 32.52
C SER A 298 9.83 -26.47 31.46
N SER A 299 8.99 -26.80 30.48
CA SER A 299 9.35 -27.78 29.43
C SER A 299 10.21 -27.20 28.29
N ARG A 300 10.84 -26.03 28.46
CA ARG A 300 11.78 -25.43 27.48
C ARG A 300 13.02 -26.30 27.20
N SER A 301 13.26 -27.37 27.97
CA SER A 301 14.51 -28.13 27.94
C SER A 301 14.54 -29.36 26.99
N ALA A 302 13.49 -29.68 26.23
CA ALA A 302 13.54 -30.87 25.34
C ALA A 302 12.91 -30.67 23.95
N SER A 303 12.85 -29.44 23.45
CA SER A 303 12.31 -29.17 22.11
C SER A 303 13.43 -29.05 21.07
N THR A 304 13.77 -30.16 20.43
CA THR A 304 14.42 -30.17 19.11
C THR A 304 13.76 -29.16 18.16
N SER A 305 14.61 -28.49 17.38
CA SER A 305 14.30 -27.26 16.66
C SER A 305 12.99 -27.27 15.87
N LYS A 306 12.15 -26.24 16.05
CA LYS A 306 10.98 -25.96 15.18
C LYS A 306 11.38 -25.52 13.76
N SER A 307 12.67 -25.31 13.51
CA SER A 307 13.24 -24.88 12.23
C SER A 307 14.01 -26.00 11.57
N ASP A 308 13.90 -26.07 10.25
CA ASP A 308 14.67 -26.98 9.41
C ASP A 308 16.08 -26.40 9.08
N LEU A 309 16.44 -25.23 9.63
CA LEU A 309 17.68 -24.50 9.34
C LEU A 309 18.60 -24.33 10.57
N SER A 310 19.90 -24.16 10.30
CA SER A 310 20.89 -23.69 11.30
C SER A 310 20.66 -22.21 11.63
N LEU A 311 21.15 -21.76 12.80
CA LEU A 311 21.01 -20.37 13.24
C LEU A 311 21.60 -19.37 12.23
N ALA A 312 22.79 -19.67 11.69
CA ALA A 312 23.42 -18.85 10.66
C ALA A 312 22.55 -18.76 9.40
N GLY A 313 21.96 -19.90 8.98
CA GLY A 313 20.99 -19.93 7.88
C GLY A 313 19.77 -19.06 8.16
N GLU A 314 19.23 -19.07 9.38
CA GLU A 314 18.09 -18.22 9.75
C GLU A 314 18.42 -16.73 9.69
N VAL A 315 19.59 -16.32 10.20
CA VAL A 315 20.04 -14.93 10.17
C VAL A 315 20.19 -14.44 8.73
N VAL A 316 20.82 -15.23 7.86
CA VAL A 316 20.96 -14.89 6.43
C VAL A 316 19.58 -14.69 5.79
N LEU A 317 18.62 -15.58 6.06
CA LEU A 317 17.26 -15.41 5.52
C LEU A 317 16.55 -14.17 6.04
N ALA A 318 16.74 -13.80 7.30
CA ALA A 318 16.17 -12.58 7.86
C ALA A 318 16.81 -11.32 7.28
N VAL A 319 18.11 -11.33 6.99
CA VAL A 319 18.78 -10.22 6.28
C VAL A 319 18.24 -10.10 4.86
N ILE A 320 18.15 -11.21 4.11
CA ILE A 320 17.58 -11.22 2.76
C ILE A 320 16.13 -10.69 2.78
N PHE A 321 15.32 -11.16 3.73
CA PHE A 321 13.94 -10.69 3.89
C PHE A 321 13.89 -9.20 4.18
N SER A 322 14.70 -8.70 5.12
CA SER A 322 14.72 -7.29 5.51
C SER A 322 15.12 -6.38 4.36
N VAL A 323 16.18 -6.74 3.62
CA VAL A 323 16.63 -5.99 2.44
C VAL A 323 15.55 -5.98 1.37
N ALA A 324 14.98 -7.14 1.02
CA ALA A 324 13.91 -7.20 0.04
C ALA A 324 12.68 -6.39 0.49
N TRP A 325 12.30 -6.46 1.76
CA TRP A 325 11.16 -5.71 2.29
C TRP A 325 11.39 -4.19 2.20
N ILE A 326 12.58 -3.69 2.55
CA ILE A 326 12.93 -2.26 2.44
C ILE A 326 12.89 -1.80 0.97
N CYS A 327 13.43 -2.62 0.06
CA CYS A 327 13.41 -2.30 -1.38
C CYS A 327 11.99 -2.21 -1.95
N TRP A 328 11.04 -3.02 -1.47
CA TRP A 328 9.69 -3.10 -2.03
C TRP A 328 8.65 -2.25 -1.31
N ARG A 329 8.74 -2.11 0.01
CA ARG A 329 7.78 -1.35 0.83
C ARG A 329 7.70 0.06 0.28
N GLY A 330 6.52 0.54 -0.13
CA GLY A 330 6.26 1.93 -0.53
C GLY A 330 6.93 2.41 -1.82
N VAL A 331 7.45 1.50 -2.66
CA VAL A 331 7.91 1.86 -4.00
C VAL A 331 6.81 2.59 -4.76
N ALA A 332 7.13 3.75 -5.30
CA ALA A 332 6.21 4.58 -6.08
C ALA A 332 4.89 4.95 -5.36
N GLN A 333 4.84 4.86 -4.02
CA GLN A 333 3.61 5.00 -3.22
C GLN A 333 2.49 4.00 -3.59
N GLN A 334 2.78 2.97 -4.39
CA GLN A 334 1.77 2.02 -4.87
C GLN A 334 1.80 0.68 -4.12
N ILE A 335 2.96 0.28 -3.59
CA ILE A 335 3.14 -1.07 -3.03
C ILE A 335 2.84 -1.06 -1.53
N PRO A 336 1.68 -1.61 -1.10
CA PRO A 336 1.31 -1.64 0.30
C PRO A 336 2.20 -2.61 1.07
N MET A 337 2.28 -2.41 2.39
CA MET A 337 3.12 -3.19 3.30
C MET A 337 2.91 -4.71 3.14
N LEU A 338 1.66 -5.15 3.10
CA LEU A 338 1.32 -6.58 3.02
C LEU A 338 1.80 -7.21 1.69
N MET A 339 1.72 -6.46 0.59
CA MET A 339 2.25 -6.93 -0.71
C MET A 339 3.77 -7.03 -0.66
N ALA A 340 4.45 -5.99 -0.15
CA ALA A 340 5.91 -5.98 0.01
C ALA A 340 6.38 -7.16 0.87
N THR A 341 5.67 -7.48 1.95
CA THR A 341 5.94 -8.66 2.78
C THR A 341 5.78 -9.97 1.99
N GLY A 342 4.73 -10.11 1.19
CA GLY A 342 4.53 -11.29 0.34
C GLY A 342 5.64 -11.46 -0.69
N ILE A 343 6.07 -10.36 -1.33
CA ILE A 343 7.18 -10.34 -2.28
C ILE A 343 8.49 -10.72 -1.59
N ALA A 344 8.79 -10.10 -0.44
CA ALA A 344 10.00 -10.39 0.33
C ALA A 344 10.06 -11.86 0.77
N LEU A 345 8.95 -12.43 1.29
CA LEU A 345 8.87 -13.85 1.64
C LEU A 345 9.12 -14.77 0.43
N ALA A 346 8.57 -14.43 -0.73
CA ALA A 346 8.77 -15.19 -1.96
C ALA A 346 10.24 -15.15 -2.40
N ILE A 347 10.87 -13.98 -2.42
CA ILE A 347 12.29 -13.79 -2.76
C ILE A 347 13.18 -14.58 -1.80
N THR A 348 12.98 -14.42 -0.50
CA THR A 348 13.74 -15.15 0.53
C THR A 348 13.67 -16.65 0.31
N PHE A 349 12.49 -17.20 0.01
CA PHE A 349 12.32 -18.62 -0.29
C PHE A 349 13.02 -19.04 -1.59
N LEU A 350 12.87 -18.25 -2.66
CA LEU A 350 13.47 -18.55 -3.97
C LEU A 350 15.00 -18.53 -3.91
N LEU A 351 15.59 -17.55 -3.22
CA LEU A 351 17.04 -17.47 -3.01
C LEU A 351 17.53 -18.62 -2.14
N TRP A 352 16.83 -18.95 -1.06
CA TRP A 352 17.14 -20.12 -0.22
C TRP A 352 17.12 -21.42 -1.02
N LYS A 353 16.08 -21.64 -1.83
CA LYS A 353 15.98 -22.85 -2.66
C LYS A 353 17.02 -22.88 -3.77
N SER A 354 17.36 -21.73 -4.36
CA SER A 354 18.42 -21.64 -5.36
C SER A 354 19.78 -21.99 -4.75
N TYR A 355 20.06 -21.51 -3.54
CA TYR A 355 21.25 -21.90 -2.78
C TYR A 355 21.29 -23.42 -2.54
N GLN A 356 20.20 -24.04 -2.07
CA GLN A 356 20.13 -25.49 -1.91
C GLN A 356 20.39 -26.24 -3.21
N ILE A 357 19.78 -25.79 -4.33
CA ILE A 357 20.00 -26.40 -5.65
C ILE A 357 21.48 -26.34 -6.01
N LEU A 358 22.21 -25.27 -5.69
CA LEU A 358 23.63 -25.13 -6.03
C LEU A 358 24.54 -25.99 -5.13
N THR A 359 24.22 -26.10 -3.84
CA THR A 359 25.12 -26.74 -2.85
C THR A 359 24.83 -28.21 -2.58
N GLN A 360 23.58 -28.67 -2.74
CA GLN A 360 23.18 -30.03 -2.35
C GLN A 360 22.98 -30.93 -3.58
N PRO A 361 23.35 -32.23 -3.51
CA PRO A 361 23.24 -33.14 -4.65
C PRO A 361 21.78 -33.50 -4.97
N ASP A 362 20.90 -33.53 -3.96
CA ASP A 362 19.50 -33.92 -4.08
C ASP A 362 18.58 -32.90 -3.42
N VAL A 363 17.77 -32.22 -4.25
CA VAL A 363 16.83 -31.18 -3.79
C VAL A 363 15.48 -31.42 -4.44
N SER A 364 14.41 -31.28 -3.67
CA SER A 364 13.04 -31.40 -4.18
C SER A 364 12.13 -30.28 -3.68
N LEU A 365 11.10 -29.98 -4.49
CA LEU A 365 10.01 -29.06 -4.17
C LEU A 365 8.68 -29.76 -4.50
N HIS A 366 7.73 -29.76 -3.58
CA HIS A 366 6.41 -30.42 -3.75
C HIS A 366 6.45 -31.88 -4.26
N ARG A 367 7.43 -32.67 -3.80
CA ARG A 367 7.71 -34.07 -4.24
C ARG A 367 8.26 -34.20 -5.66
N GLN A 368 8.54 -33.08 -6.33
CA GLN A 368 9.21 -33.07 -7.62
C GLN A 368 10.71 -32.83 -7.41
N PRO A 369 11.58 -33.66 -8.01
CA PRO A 369 13.02 -33.41 -7.95
C PRO A 369 13.37 -32.13 -8.71
N LEU A 370 14.17 -31.28 -8.09
CA LEU A 370 14.82 -30.13 -8.71
C LEU A 370 16.25 -30.51 -9.13
N ARG A 371 16.97 -31.19 -8.24
CA ARG A 371 18.30 -31.75 -8.50
C ARG A 371 18.33 -33.21 -8.06
N ARG A 372 18.95 -34.09 -8.85
CA ARG A 372 19.16 -35.51 -8.53
C ARG A 372 20.57 -35.92 -8.89
N SER A 373 21.31 -36.48 -7.93
CA SER A 373 22.67 -36.96 -8.13
C SER A 373 23.58 -35.92 -8.80
N GLY A 374 23.41 -34.64 -8.42
CA GLY A 374 24.17 -33.52 -8.98
C GLY A 374 23.65 -32.94 -10.31
N THR A 375 22.70 -33.59 -11.00
CA THR A 375 22.12 -33.09 -12.26
C THR A 375 20.89 -32.20 -12.03
N SER A 376 20.88 -31.02 -12.66
CA SER A 376 19.79 -30.03 -12.51
C SER A 376 18.70 -30.25 -13.56
N THR A 377 17.46 -30.37 -13.08
CA THR A 377 16.28 -30.51 -13.96
C THR A 377 15.88 -29.16 -14.60
N THR A 378 15.05 -29.19 -15.65
CA THR A 378 14.47 -27.96 -16.25
C THR A 378 13.71 -27.13 -15.21
N ARG A 379 13.06 -27.77 -14.24
CA ARG A 379 12.36 -27.08 -13.15
C ARG A 379 13.30 -26.34 -12.20
N ALA A 380 14.49 -26.90 -11.95
CA ALA A 380 15.54 -26.18 -11.21
C ALA A 380 15.99 -24.93 -11.97
N LYS A 381 16.22 -25.04 -13.28
CA LYS A 381 16.58 -23.88 -14.13
C LYS A 381 15.49 -22.81 -14.10
N LEU A 382 14.21 -23.20 -14.19
CA LEU A 382 13.08 -22.27 -14.12
C LEU A 382 12.99 -21.57 -12.76
N LEU A 383 13.20 -22.30 -11.65
CA LEU A 383 13.22 -21.72 -10.30
C LEU A 383 14.37 -20.73 -10.16
N MET A 384 15.57 -21.09 -10.62
CA MET A 384 16.73 -20.20 -10.59
C MET A 384 16.53 -18.97 -11.47
N ALA A 385 15.97 -19.12 -12.67
CA ALA A 385 15.62 -18.00 -13.55
C ALA A 385 14.59 -17.07 -12.87
N SER A 386 13.60 -17.63 -12.18
CA SER A 386 12.63 -16.87 -11.40
C SER A 386 13.29 -16.12 -10.24
N ALA A 387 14.26 -16.75 -9.55
CA ALA A 387 15.02 -16.12 -8.49
C ALA A 387 15.88 -14.95 -9.01
N ILE A 388 16.54 -15.13 -10.16
CA ILE A 388 17.33 -14.08 -10.83
C ILE A 388 16.42 -12.92 -11.21
N LEU A 389 15.30 -13.19 -11.88
CA LEU A 389 14.33 -12.16 -12.25
C LEU A 389 13.83 -11.40 -11.02
N CYS A 390 13.40 -12.10 -9.96
CA CYS A 390 12.94 -11.45 -8.73
C CYS A 390 14.06 -10.61 -8.07
N THR A 391 15.32 -11.05 -8.15
CA THR A 391 16.46 -10.29 -7.63
C THR A 391 16.67 -9.02 -8.44
N LEU A 392 16.64 -9.10 -9.78
CA LEU A 392 16.74 -7.92 -10.67
C LEU A 392 15.62 -6.92 -10.41
N LEU A 393 14.37 -7.39 -10.29
CA LEU A 393 13.22 -6.55 -9.97
C LEU A 393 13.39 -5.89 -8.58
N THR A 394 13.91 -6.62 -7.60
CA THR A 394 14.16 -6.09 -6.24
C THR A 394 15.27 -5.04 -6.24
N THR A 395 16.32 -5.24 -7.03
CA THR A 395 17.40 -4.26 -7.19
C THR A 395 16.88 -2.98 -7.85
N SER A 396 16.05 -3.09 -8.90
CA SER A 396 15.41 -1.93 -9.53
C SER A 396 14.44 -1.21 -8.59
N ALA A 397 13.64 -1.95 -7.80
CA ALA A 397 12.79 -1.38 -6.77
C ALA A 397 13.60 -0.64 -5.70
N GLY A 398 14.70 -1.23 -5.22
CA GLY A 398 15.64 -0.61 -4.30
C GLY A 398 16.30 0.64 -4.89
N HIS A 399 16.72 0.61 -6.15
CA HIS A 399 17.25 1.76 -6.87
C HIS A 399 16.23 2.91 -6.95
N THR A 400 14.98 2.59 -7.26
CA THR A 400 13.89 3.57 -7.30
C THR A 400 13.68 4.18 -5.91
N ARG A 401 13.63 3.36 -4.86
CA ARG A 401 13.46 3.84 -3.47
C ARG A 401 14.61 4.71 -2.98
N TRP A 402 15.84 4.33 -3.31
CA TRP A 402 17.02 5.10 -2.99
C TRP A 402 16.96 6.49 -3.64
N ASN A 403 16.69 6.55 -4.94
CA ASN A 403 16.57 7.82 -5.65
C ASN A 403 15.40 8.67 -5.15
N GLN A 404 14.26 8.07 -4.81
CA GLN A 404 13.15 8.80 -4.17
C GLN A 404 13.57 9.44 -2.85
N HIS A 405 14.26 8.69 -1.98
CA HIS A 405 14.72 9.23 -0.71
C HIS A 405 15.74 10.36 -0.88
N GLN A 406 16.71 10.21 -1.80
CA GLN A 406 17.68 11.25 -2.10
C GLN A 406 17.03 12.48 -2.74
N ALA A 407 16.05 12.28 -3.64
CA ALA A 407 15.25 13.35 -4.21
C ALA A 407 14.50 14.11 -3.12
N ASP A 408 13.80 13.42 -2.20
CA ASP A 408 13.06 14.05 -1.10
C ASP A 408 13.98 14.87 -0.17
N GLY A 409 15.16 14.33 0.16
CA GLY A 409 16.17 15.05 0.93
C GLY A 409 16.62 16.35 0.26
N HIS A 410 17.03 16.28 -1.02
CA HIS A 410 17.41 17.48 -1.78
C HIS A 410 16.25 18.42 -2.06
N PHE A 411 15.04 17.89 -2.21
CA PHE A 411 13.83 18.68 -2.41
C PHE A 411 13.55 19.56 -1.20
N SER A 412 13.62 19.01 0.02
CA SER A 412 13.43 19.77 1.26
C SER A 412 14.46 20.87 1.46
N LEU A 413 15.70 20.66 0.99
CA LEU A 413 16.76 21.68 1.03
C LEU A 413 16.60 22.76 -0.05
N ALA A 414 15.86 22.47 -1.11
CA ALA A 414 15.65 23.36 -2.25
C ALA A 414 14.26 24.00 -2.26
N GLU A 415 13.43 23.70 -1.25
CA GLU A 415 12.05 24.18 -1.18
C GLU A 415 12.03 25.69 -0.89
N VAL A 416 11.40 26.45 -1.78
CA VAL A 416 11.26 27.90 -1.68
C VAL A 416 9.86 28.30 -2.12
N ASN A 417 9.35 29.44 -1.63
CA ASN A 417 8.12 29.97 -2.22
C ASN A 417 8.37 30.27 -3.71
N LEU A 418 7.62 29.61 -4.59
CA LEU A 418 7.75 29.72 -6.04
C LEU A 418 7.47 31.14 -6.56
N ASP A 419 6.74 31.95 -5.80
CA ASP A 419 6.57 33.38 -6.08
C ASP A 419 7.93 34.11 -6.14
N ARG A 420 8.93 33.66 -5.37
CA ARG A 420 10.32 34.19 -5.42
C ARG A 420 11.04 33.88 -6.73
N VAL A 421 10.58 32.85 -7.44
CA VAL A 421 11.19 32.37 -8.67
C VAL A 421 10.45 32.94 -9.89
N LEU A 422 9.13 33.01 -9.82
CA LEU A 422 8.26 33.32 -10.96
C LEU A 422 7.78 34.77 -10.98
N LEU A 423 7.95 35.57 -9.92
CA LEU A 423 7.62 37.00 -9.93
C LEU A 423 8.86 37.87 -10.20
N PRO A 424 8.76 38.85 -11.12
CA PRO A 424 9.79 39.87 -11.28
C PRO A 424 9.85 40.73 -10.00
N GLN A 425 11.06 41.04 -9.52
CA GLN A 425 11.39 41.86 -8.32
C GLN A 425 11.67 41.12 -6.99
N GLN A 426 11.88 39.79 -7.01
CA GLN A 426 12.29 39.03 -5.81
C GLN A 426 13.81 38.80 -5.79
N GLU A 427 14.39 38.64 -4.60
CA GLU A 427 15.82 38.31 -4.45
C GLU A 427 16.15 36.98 -5.15
N PRO A 428 17.27 36.90 -5.89
CA PRO A 428 17.62 35.69 -6.62
C PRO A 428 17.89 34.53 -5.65
N VAL A 429 17.35 33.36 -6.00
CA VAL A 429 17.58 32.11 -5.27
C VAL A 429 19.09 31.82 -5.18
N SER A 430 19.56 31.47 -3.99
CA SER A 430 20.99 31.21 -3.73
C SER A 430 21.55 30.08 -4.59
N ALA A 431 22.86 30.12 -4.87
CA ALA A 431 23.53 29.10 -5.67
C ALA A 431 23.45 27.70 -5.05
N GLU A 432 23.44 27.61 -3.72
CA GLU A 432 23.31 26.35 -2.98
C GLU A 432 21.93 25.71 -3.16
N VAL A 433 20.86 26.51 -3.10
CA VAL A 433 19.49 26.05 -3.35
C VAL A 433 19.34 25.58 -4.79
N LYS A 434 19.87 26.32 -5.77
CA LYS A 434 19.88 25.90 -7.19
C LYS A 434 20.65 24.60 -7.39
N ALA A 435 21.78 24.41 -6.72
CA ALA A 435 22.57 23.18 -6.79
C ALA A 435 21.80 21.99 -6.19
N SER A 436 21.11 22.18 -5.07
CA SER A 436 20.23 21.17 -4.48
C SER A 436 19.04 20.83 -5.38
N ALA A 437 18.42 21.83 -6.02
CA ALA A 437 17.37 21.61 -7.01
C ALA A 437 17.85 20.75 -8.19
N ARG A 438 19.03 21.02 -8.75
CA ARG A 438 19.62 20.19 -9.83
C ARG A 438 19.88 18.75 -9.40
N ARG A 439 20.35 18.53 -8.17
CA ARG A 439 20.51 17.17 -7.61
C ARG A 439 19.16 16.48 -7.44
N ALA A 440 18.13 17.19 -6.96
CA ALA A 440 16.78 16.66 -6.87
C ALA A 440 16.24 16.25 -8.25
N ILE A 441 16.41 17.09 -9.28
CA ILE A 441 16.04 16.77 -10.67
C ILE A 441 16.71 15.48 -11.13
N TRP A 442 18.02 15.35 -10.94
CA TRP A 442 18.76 14.16 -11.37
C TRP A 442 18.18 12.89 -10.75
N HIS A 443 17.94 12.89 -9.43
CA HIS A 443 17.35 11.74 -8.74
C HIS A 443 15.90 11.46 -9.18
N LEU A 444 15.07 12.50 -9.35
CA LEU A 444 13.71 12.35 -9.87
C LEU A 444 13.69 11.76 -11.28
N GLN A 445 14.61 12.16 -12.15
CA GLN A 445 14.75 11.59 -13.50
C GLN A 445 15.11 10.10 -13.47
N GLN A 446 15.93 9.65 -12.52
CA GLN A 446 16.21 8.22 -12.36
C GLN A 446 14.96 7.40 -11.98
N THR A 447 13.94 8.05 -11.40
CA THR A 447 12.67 7.41 -11.04
C THR A 447 11.65 7.37 -12.17
N LEU A 448 11.98 7.94 -13.34
CA LEU A 448 11.20 7.75 -14.56
C LEU A 448 11.32 6.30 -15.05
N SER A 449 10.30 5.87 -15.79
CA SER A 449 10.23 4.61 -16.49
C SER A 449 11.25 4.56 -17.61
N PHE A 450 11.58 3.34 -18.03
CA PHE A 450 12.52 3.11 -19.10
C PHE A 450 12.16 3.84 -20.40
N GLY A 451 10.87 3.90 -20.77
CA GLY A 451 10.40 4.61 -21.96
C GLY A 451 10.53 6.13 -21.88
N ARG A 452 10.70 6.68 -20.68
CA ARG A 452 10.82 8.12 -20.39
C ARG A 452 12.24 8.54 -20.01
N GLY A 453 13.22 7.65 -20.22
CA GLY A 453 14.65 7.92 -20.00
C GLY A 453 15.17 7.64 -18.59
N GLY A 454 14.38 7.00 -17.72
CA GLY A 454 14.83 6.57 -16.39
C GLY A 454 15.06 5.06 -16.27
N LEU A 455 15.23 4.57 -15.03
CA LEU A 455 15.55 3.17 -14.72
C LEU A 455 14.49 2.50 -13.84
N ALA A 456 13.38 3.18 -13.54
CA ALA A 456 12.33 2.64 -12.69
C ALA A 456 11.42 1.67 -13.45
N LEU A 457 11.02 0.60 -12.77
CA LEU A 457 9.98 -0.32 -13.25
C LEU A 457 8.56 0.19 -12.94
N PHE A 458 8.43 1.02 -11.91
CA PHE A 458 7.17 1.57 -11.44
C PHE A 458 7.32 3.07 -11.24
N GLU A 459 6.49 3.85 -11.94
CA GLU A 459 6.37 5.29 -11.71
C GLU A 459 5.28 5.57 -10.67
N PRO A 460 5.38 6.66 -9.88
CA PRO A 460 4.26 7.18 -9.11
C PRO A 460 3.04 7.41 -10.02
N LYS A 461 1.84 7.26 -9.47
CA LYS A 461 0.63 7.60 -10.21
C LYS A 461 0.47 9.12 -10.32
N GLU A 462 -0.36 9.52 -11.29
CA GLU A 462 -0.73 10.90 -11.53
C GLU A 462 0.47 11.77 -11.88
N THR A 463 0.24 13.08 -11.93
CA THR A 463 1.21 14.06 -12.40
C THR A 463 2.20 14.49 -11.32
N ILE A 464 2.35 13.69 -10.24
CA ILE A 464 3.18 14.03 -9.09
C ILE A 464 4.64 14.19 -9.50
N LEU A 465 5.15 13.29 -10.34
CA LEU A 465 6.56 13.33 -10.74
C LEU A 465 6.85 14.53 -11.65
N GLU A 466 5.95 14.82 -12.58
CA GLU A 466 5.98 15.94 -13.51
C GLU A 466 5.88 17.26 -12.77
N GLN A 467 4.97 17.38 -11.79
CA GLN A 467 4.85 18.56 -10.95
C GLN A 467 6.14 18.82 -10.16
N ARG A 468 6.71 17.79 -9.54
CA ARG A 468 7.96 17.89 -8.78
C ARG A 468 9.16 18.21 -9.66
N LEU A 469 9.26 17.60 -10.83
CA LEU A 469 10.31 17.90 -11.82
C LEU A 469 10.17 19.33 -12.32
N GLY A 470 8.97 19.77 -12.69
CA GLY A 470 8.73 21.14 -13.16
C GLY A 470 9.03 22.18 -12.08
N TYR A 471 8.63 21.92 -10.84
CA TYR A 471 8.95 22.78 -9.69
C TYR A 471 10.46 22.91 -9.50
N MET A 472 11.19 21.78 -9.46
CA MET A 472 12.64 21.82 -9.26
C MET A 472 13.38 22.43 -10.46
N SER A 473 12.88 22.21 -11.69
CA SER A 473 13.39 22.87 -12.88
C SER A 473 13.25 24.39 -12.77
N ALA A 474 12.08 24.88 -12.36
CA ALA A 474 11.85 26.31 -12.13
C ALA A 474 12.82 26.87 -11.08
N VAL A 475 12.93 26.23 -9.90
CA VAL A 475 13.86 26.64 -8.83
C VAL A 475 15.31 26.64 -9.31
N SER A 476 15.70 25.69 -10.16
CA SER A 476 17.05 25.60 -10.71
C SER A 476 17.39 26.70 -11.73
N GLY A 477 16.37 27.37 -12.26
CA GLY A 477 16.45 28.41 -13.29
C GLY A 477 16.20 27.92 -14.72
N ASP A 478 15.90 26.63 -14.92
CA ASP A 478 15.56 26.04 -16.22
C ASP A 478 14.05 26.12 -16.46
N LEU A 479 13.59 27.30 -16.88
CA LEU A 479 12.17 27.61 -17.09
C LEU A 479 11.58 26.85 -18.28
N GLU A 480 12.39 26.51 -19.28
CA GLU A 480 11.95 25.74 -20.45
C GLU A 480 11.66 24.28 -20.07
N ALA A 481 12.56 23.66 -19.29
CA ALA A 481 12.30 22.35 -18.74
C ALA A 481 11.06 22.36 -17.84
N ALA A 482 10.91 23.38 -16.98
CA ALA A 482 9.74 23.55 -16.12
C ALA A 482 8.44 23.59 -16.93
N ARG A 483 8.43 24.37 -18.02
CA ARG A 483 7.31 24.46 -18.96
C ARG A 483 6.97 23.10 -19.56
N SER A 484 7.96 22.34 -20.01
CA SER A 484 7.74 21.02 -20.64
C SER A 484 7.15 19.97 -19.68
N TRP A 485 7.54 20.00 -18.40
CA TRP A 485 7.03 19.09 -17.38
C TRP A 485 5.61 19.47 -16.97
N TRP A 486 5.37 20.75 -16.68
CA TRP A 486 4.04 21.20 -16.27
C TRP A 486 3.00 21.18 -17.39
N THR A 487 3.40 21.33 -18.66
CA THR A 487 2.47 21.14 -19.79
C THR A 487 1.87 19.73 -19.78
N ARG A 488 2.72 18.70 -19.62
CA ARG A 488 2.26 17.31 -19.49
C ARG A 488 1.40 17.10 -18.24
N ALA A 489 1.76 17.72 -17.12
CA ALA A 489 0.97 17.64 -15.90
C ALA A 489 -0.43 18.26 -16.05
N LEU A 490 -0.57 19.36 -16.79
CA LEU A 490 -1.86 20.00 -17.08
C LEU A 490 -2.72 19.24 -18.09
N GLU A 491 -2.11 18.48 -19.00
CA GLU A 491 -2.83 17.59 -19.92
C GLU A 491 -3.57 16.49 -19.18
N GLU A 492 -2.92 15.87 -18.19
CA GLU A 492 -3.49 14.76 -17.43
C GLU A 492 -4.38 15.20 -16.24
N ASN A 493 -3.92 16.14 -15.40
CA ASN A 493 -4.68 16.57 -14.22
C ASN A 493 -4.46 18.06 -13.88
N PRO A 494 -5.31 18.97 -14.41
CA PRO A 494 -5.20 20.40 -14.17
C PRO A 494 -5.71 20.78 -12.77
N THR A 495 -4.79 20.81 -11.81
CA THR A 495 -5.05 21.34 -10.46
C THR A 495 -5.01 22.87 -10.47
N ASP A 496 -5.79 23.49 -9.58
CA ASP A 496 -5.89 24.95 -9.53
C ASP A 496 -4.56 25.61 -9.16
N ASP A 497 -3.76 25.02 -8.26
CA ASP A 497 -2.40 25.52 -7.96
C ASP A 497 -1.49 25.44 -9.19
N LEU A 498 -1.49 24.31 -9.91
CA LEU A 498 -0.66 24.16 -11.11
C LEU A 498 -1.05 25.15 -12.21
N LEU A 499 -2.34 25.46 -12.37
CA LEU A 499 -2.82 26.49 -13.30
C LEU A 499 -2.26 27.88 -12.95
N VAL A 500 -2.23 28.23 -11.65
CA VAL A 500 -1.61 29.49 -11.19
C VAL A 500 -0.12 29.50 -11.50
N ARG A 501 0.62 28.45 -11.10
CA ARG A 501 2.07 28.39 -11.30
C ARG A 501 2.47 28.40 -12.77
N PHE A 502 1.72 27.68 -13.61
CA PHE A 502 1.98 27.68 -15.04
C PHE A 502 1.65 29.02 -15.69
N GLY A 503 0.56 29.68 -15.29
CA GLY A 503 0.25 31.03 -15.75
C GLY A 503 1.37 32.03 -15.43
N GLN A 504 1.88 32.02 -14.19
CA GLN A 504 3.04 32.82 -13.79
C GLN A 504 4.27 32.52 -14.65
N LEU A 505 4.52 31.23 -14.96
CA LEU A 505 5.62 30.82 -15.85
C LEU A 505 5.46 31.34 -17.28
N ILE A 506 4.25 31.30 -17.85
CA ILE A 506 3.97 31.83 -19.19
C ILE A 506 4.22 33.34 -19.24
N GLU A 507 3.81 34.07 -18.21
CA GLU A 507 4.01 35.53 -18.14
C GLU A 507 5.49 35.90 -18.08
N ILE A 508 6.31 35.21 -17.26
CA ILE A 508 7.74 35.52 -17.12
C ILE A 508 8.59 35.02 -18.29
N THR A 509 8.18 33.95 -18.97
CA THR A 509 8.89 33.43 -20.15
C THR A 509 8.57 34.19 -21.43
N GLY A 510 7.49 34.99 -21.45
CA GLY A 510 7.19 35.90 -22.54
C GLY A 510 8.10 37.13 -22.54
N GLU A 511 8.67 37.48 -23.69
CA GLU A 511 9.61 38.60 -23.80
C GLU A 511 8.94 39.96 -23.57
N GLY A 512 9.36 40.69 -22.54
CA GLY A 512 8.98 42.09 -22.31
C GLY A 512 7.47 42.32 -22.26
N ALA A 513 6.96 43.19 -23.14
CA ALA A 513 5.53 43.51 -23.24
C ALA A 513 4.65 42.36 -23.78
N ALA A 514 5.26 41.28 -24.30
CA ALA A 514 4.55 40.11 -24.81
C ALA A 514 4.14 39.12 -23.72
N GLY A 515 4.74 39.17 -22.52
CA GLY A 515 4.39 38.28 -21.39
C GLY A 515 2.91 38.37 -20.98
N PRO A 516 2.37 39.57 -20.69
CA PRO A 516 0.96 39.75 -20.37
C PRO A 516 0.01 39.30 -21.49
N LYS A 517 0.42 39.44 -22.75
CA LYS A 517 -0.37 38.97 -23.90
C LYS A 517 -0.37 37.45 -24.00
N ALA A 518 0.80 36.81 -23.87
CA ALA A 518 0.93 35.36 -23.89
C ALA A 518 0.12 34.71 -22.76
N LEU A 519 0.11 35.32 -21.56
CA LEU A 519 -0.73 34.87 -20.47
C LEU A 519 -2.23 35.01 -20.78
N ALA A 520 -2.65 36.13 -21.37
CA ALA A 520 -4.03 36.34 -21.78
C ALA A 520 -4.50 35.28 -22.80
N ASP A 521 -3.70 35.06 -23.85
CA ASP A 521 -3.99 34.06 -24.89
C ASP A 521 -4.08 32.65 -24.31
N TRP A 522 -3.16 32.29 -23.40
CA TRP A 522 -3.18 31.00 -22.70
C TRP A 522 -4.40 30.85 -21.78
N LEU A 523 -4.79 31.91 -21.04
CA LEU A 523 -5.97 31.89 -20.18
C LEU A 523 -7.25 31.68 -20.99
N ASP A 524 -7.38 32.35 -22.15
CA ASP A 524 -8.53 32.18 -23.04
C ASP A 524 -8.59 30.75 -23.61
N GLU A 525 -7.43 30.15 -23.95
CA GLU A 525 -7.35 28.74 -24.34
C GLU A 525 -7.78 27.78 -23.20
N GLN A 526 -7.25 27.98 -21.99
CA GLN A 526 -7.61 27.14 -20.85
C GLN A 526 -9.07 27.29 -20.45
N ARG A 527 -9.65 28.49 -20.58
CA ARG A 527 -11.08 28.71 -20.38
C ARG A 527 -11.92 27.91 -21.36
N ASN A 528 -11.55 27.86 -22.64
CA ASN A 528 -12.27 27.05 -23.63
C ASN A 528 -12.21 25.56 -23.31
N ARG A 529 -11.10 25.09 -22.72
CA ARG A 529 -10.89 23.69 -22.35
C ARG A 529 -11.53 23.29 -21.01
N LEU A 530 -11.43 24.14 -19.99
CA LEU A 530 -11.76 23.82 -18.59
C LEU A 530 -13.01 24.56 -18.07
N GLY A 531 -13.58 25.46 -18.86
CA GLY A 531 -14.67 26.33 -18.48
C GLY A 531 -14.24 27.48 -17.55
N ASN A 532 -15.22 28.17 -16.97
CA ASN A 532 -15.00 29.30 -16.06
C ASN A 532 -14.63 28.84 -14.64
N ARG A 533 -13.49 28.16 -14.50
CA ARG A 533 -12.94 27.87 -13.18
C ARG A 533 -12.61 29.18 -12.45
N ILE A 534 -12.94 29.25 -11.17
CA ILE A 534 -12.72 30.44 -10.32
C ILE A 534 -11.26 30.90 -10.40
N VAL A 535 -10.31 29.96 -10.38
CA VAL A 535 -8.88 30.27 -10.46
C VAL A 535 -8.49 30.98 -11.76
N LEU A 536 -9.04 30.57 -12.90
CA LEU A 536 -8.75 31.17 -14.20
C LEU A 536 -9.37 32.58 -14.30
N VAL A 537 -10.59 32.73 -13.78
CA VAL A 537 -11.28 34.04 -13.69
C VAL A 537 -10.47 35.01 -12.84
N ASN A 538 -9.97 34.56 -11.69
CA ASN A 538 -9.16 35.37 -10.79
C ASN A 538 -7.82 35.78 -11.46
N LEU A 539 -7.14 34.85 -12.13
CA LEU A 539 -5.89 35.15 -12.85
C LEU A 539 -6.10 36.16 -13.98
N ARG A 540 -7.18 35.99 -14.77
CA ARG A 540 -7.52 36.93 -15.85
C ARG A 540 -7.88 38.31 -15.30
N GLY A 541 -8.65 38.35 -14.21
CA GLY A 541 -9.03 39.57 -13.49
C GLY A 541 -7.82 40.34 -12.99
N ASP A 542 -6.89 39.67 -12.31
CA ASP A 542 -5.66 40.29 -11.81
C ASP A 542 -4.80 40.83 -12.96
N LEU A 543 -4.61 40.04 -14.02
CA LEU A 543 -3.86 40.46 -15.21
C LEU A 543 -4.46 41.72 -15.85
N ALA A 544 -5.78 41.74 -16.09
CA ALA A 544 -6.45 42.88 -16.69
C ALA A 544 -6.37 44.13 -15.80
N ARG A 545 -6.47 43.98 -14.47
CA ARG A 545 -6.30 45.08 -13.52
C ARG A 545 -4.87 45.63 -13.56
N ARG A 546 -3.84 44.77 -13.56
CA ARG A 546 -2.43 45.18 -13.66
C ARG A 546 -2.16 45.91 -14.98
N GLN A 547 -2.67 45.41 -16.10
CA GLN A 547 -2.55 46.05 -17.40
C GLN A 547 -3.28 47.40 -17.45
N ALA A 548 -4.48 47.50 -16.89
CA ALA A 548 -5.23 48.75 -16.83
C ALA A 548 -4.52 49.82 -15.98
N LEU A 549 -4.00 49.46 -14.80
CA LEU A 549 -3.23 50.37 -13.96
C LEU A 549 -1.94 50.84 -14.64
N ALA A 550 -1.24 49.94 -15.34
CA ALA A 550 -0.05 50.30 -16.10
C ALA A 550 -0.38 51.27 -17.26
N ALA A 551 -1.48 51.03 -17.98
CA ALA A 551 -1.94 51.90 -19.06
C ALA A 551 -2.36 53.30 -18.56
N VAL A 552 -3.06 53.38 -17.41
CA VAL A 552 -3.36 54.67 -16.76
C VAL A 552 -2.08 55.40 -16.36
N GLY A 553 -1.10 54.68 -15.77
CA GLY A 553 0.20 55.26 -15.40
C GLY A 553 1.01 55.79 -16.60
N GLN A 554 0.76 55.26 -17.81
CA GLN A 554 1.32 55.73 -19.07
C GLN A 554 0.49 56.85 -19.74
N GLY A 555 -0.61 57.28 -19.12
CA GLY A 555 -1.49 58.31 -19.67
C GLY A 555 -2.40 57.82 -20.81
N ASN A 556 -2.65 56.51 -20.91
CA ASN A 556 -3.53 55.92 -21.93
C ASN A 556 -4.79 55.31 -21.30
N PRO A 557 -5.80 56.13 -20.95
CA PRO A 557 -7.04 55.65 -20.33
C PRO A 557 -7.90 54.80 -21.29
N GLU A 558 -7.79 54.99 -22.61
CA GLU A 558 -8.48 54.13 -23.59
C GLU A 558 -7.96 52.69 -23.50
N ALA A 559 -6.64 52.49 -23.53
CA ALA A 559 -6.05 51.16 -23.40
C ALA A 559 -6.45 50.50 -22.07
N ALA A 560 -6.50 51.27 -20.98
CA ALA A 560 -6.97 50.78 -19.69
C ALA A 560 -8.42 50.29 -19.73
N ALA A 561 -9.32 51.05 -20.37
CA ALA A 561 -10.70 50.63 -20.58
C ALA A 561 -10.80 49.36 -21.42
N ARG A 562 -10.01 49.23 -22.49
CA ARG A 562 -9.98 48.03 -23.35
C ARG A 562 -9.51 46.78 -22.59
N HIS A 563 -8.51 46.90 -21.72
CA HIS A 563 -8.06 45.79 -20.85
C HIS A 563 -9.16 45.30 -19.91
N LEU A 564 -9.93 46.22 -19.29
CA LEU A 564 -11.07 45.86 -18.44
C LEU A 564 -12.26 45.33 -19.23
N GLN A 565 -12.50 45.85 -20.44
CA GLN A 565 -13.57 45.37 -21.33
C GLN A 565 -13.42 43.88 -21.66
N ALA A 566 -12.19 43.36 -21.76
CA ALA A 566 -11.93 41.95 -21.98
C ALA A 566 -12.45 41.04 -20.85
N LEU A 567 -12.64 41.56 -19.63
CA LEU A 567 -13.18 40.81 -18.50
C LEU A 567 -14.70 40.59 -18.57
N ILE A 568 -15.42 41.40 -19.35
CA ILE A 568 -16.88 41.25 -19.51
C ILE A 568 -17.21 39.85 -20.02
N GLY A 569 -16.42 39.34 -20.96
CA GLY A 569 -16.60 37.99 -21.47
C GLY A 569 -16.42 36.91 -20.41
N TRP A 570 -15.71 37.18 -19.30
CA TRP A 570 -15.36 36.23 -18.25
C TRP A 570 -16.29 36.29 -17.04
N VAL A 571 -16.66 37.50 -16.60
CA VAL A 571 -17.43 37.74 -15.36
C VAL A 571 -18.88 38.17 -15.65
N GLY A 572 -19.20 38.48 -16.91
CA GLY A 572 -20.48 39.03 -17.32
C GLY A 572 -20.59 40.54 -17.05
N ASP A 573 -21.81 41.07 -17.13
CA ASP A 573 -22.13 42.48 -16.94
C ASP A 573 -22.16 42.85 -15.45
N GLU A 574 -20.98 42.83 -14.84
CA GLU A 574 -20.78 43.22 -13.44
C GLU A 574 -20.86 44.76 -13.33
N PRO A 575 -21.80 45.33 -12.54
CA PRO A 575 -22.07 46.76 -12.58
C PRO A 575 -20.86 47.64 -12.27
N GLN A 576 -20.01 47.20 -11.32
CA GLN A 576 -18.83 47.97 -10.92
C GLN A 576 -17.79 48.00 -12.05
N LEU A 577 -17.49 46.84 -12.66
CA LEU A 577 -16.62 46.76 -13.84
C LEU A 577 -17.09 47.66 -14.99
N LEU A 578 -18.39 47.67 -15.29
CA LEU A 578 -18.96 48.49 -16.37
C LEU A 578 -18.84 49.99 -16.07
N LEU A 579 -19.03 50.41 -14.81
CA LEU A 579 -18.85 51.79 -14.38
C LEU A 579 -17.37 52.22 -14.45
N ASP A 580 -16.45 51.35 -14.06
CA ASP A 580 -15.01 51.60 -14.13
C ASP A 580 -14.54 51.76 -15.59
N ILE A 581 -15.04 50.92 -16.51
CA ILE A 581 -14.80 51.05 -17.96
C ILE A 581 -15.35 52.38 -18.49
N ALA A 582 -16.60 52.72 -18.13
CA ALA A 582 -17.23 53.95 -18.58
C ALA A 582 -16.45 55.20 -18.15
N LYS A 583 -15.95 55.20 -16.90
CA LYS A 583 -15.13 56.30 -16.37
C LYS A 583 -13.83 56.47 -17.16
N LEU A 584 -13.11 55.39 -17.42
CA LEU A 584 -11.86 55.43 -18.20
C LEU A 584 -12.08 55.88 -19.66
N LEU A 585 -13.20 55.48 -20.27
CA LEU A 585 -13.55 55.94 -21.63
C LEU A 585 -13.92 57.43 -21.67
N GLU A 586 -14.53 57.98 -20.62
CA GLU A 586 -14.75 59.42 -20.50
C GLU A 586 -13.44 60.20 -20.34
N GLU A 587 -12.52 59.69 -19.51
CA GLU A 587 -11.18 60.27 -19.36
C GLU A 587 -10.39 60.23 -20.68
N ALA A 588 -10.69 59.28 -21.57
CA ALA A 588 -10.16 59.20 -22.93
C ALA A 588 -10.91 60.07 -23.97
N GLY A 589 -12.01 60.73 -23.60
CA GLY A 589 -12.84 61.54 -24.51
C GLY A 589 -13.86 60.74 -25.35
N ILE A 590 -14.04 59.45 -25.10
CA ILE A 590 -14.92 58.53 -25.86
C ILE A 590 -16.30 58.46 -25.19
N SER A 591 -17.03 59.57 -25.22
CA SER A 591 -18.28 59.75 -24.45
C SER A 591 -19.45 58.86 -24.92
N ALA A 592 -19.48 58.45 -26.19
CA ALA A 592 -20.56 57.63 -26.74
C ALA A 592 -20.52 56.18 -26.23
N GLU A 593 -19.33 55.55 -26.23
CA GLU A 593 -19.14 54.21 -25.67
C GLU A 593 -19.35 54.22 -24.15
N ALA A 594 -18.84 55.25 -23.45
CA ALA A 594 -19.02 55.38 -22.01
C ALA A 594 -20.49 55.40 -21.56
N ARG A 595 -21.36 56.08 -22.32
CA ARG A 595 -22.80 56.13 -22.03
C ARG A 595 -23.45 54.74 -22.14
N SER A 596 -23.10 53.98 -23.17
CA SER A 596 -23.58 52.61 -23.38
C SER A 596 -23.23 51.68 -22.22
N PHE A 597 -21.99 51.76 -21.71
CA PHE A 597 -21.58 50.97 -20.55
C PHE A 597 -22.31 51.37 -19.25
N ARG A 598 -22.60 52.67 -19.03
CA ARG A 598 -23.41 53.12 -17.88
C ARG A 598 -24.86 52.63 -17.95
N GLU A 599 -25.46 52.65 -19.13
CA GLU A 599 -26.83 52.16 -19.33
C GLU A 599 -26.90 50.66 -19.02
N ARG A 600 -25.93 49.87 -19.49
CA ARG A 600 -25.82 48.44 -19.18
C ARG A 600 -25.64 48.16 -17.68
N ALA A 601 -24.88 48.99 -16.97
CA ALA A 601 -24.66 48.85 -15.53
C ALA A 601 -25.94 49.05 -14.68
N GLN A 602 -26.95 49.74 -15.21
CA GLN A 602 -28.23 50.01 -14.54
C GLN A 602 -29.30 48.94 -14.80
N LEU A 603 -29.06 48.00 -15.72
CA LEU A 603 -29.99 46.93 -16.00
C LEU A 603 -29.99 45.90 -14.85
N PRO A 604 -31.17 45.42 -14.39
CA PRO A 604 -31.23 44.36 -13.40
C PRO A 604 -30.57 43.08 -13.94
N ARG A 605 -29.75 42.41 -13.11
CA ARG A 605 -29.04 41.16 -13.47
C ARG A 605 -30.04 40.16 -14.07
N GLN A 606 -29.79 39.72 -15.30
CA GLN A 606 -30.44 38.55 -15.91
C GLN A 606 -29.71 37.27 -15.54
#